data_AF-A0A7C5IY68-F1
#
_entry.id   AF-A0A7C5IY68-F1
#
_cell.length_a   1.000
_cell.length_b   1.000
_cell.length_c   1.000
_cell.angle_alpha   90.00
_cell.angle_beta   90.00
_cell.angle_gamma   90.00
#
_symmetry.space_group_name_H-M   'P 1'
#
loop_
_entity.id
_entity.type
_entity.pdbx_description
1 polymer ?
#
loop_
_entity_poly.entity_id
_entity_poly.type
_entity_poly.pdbx_seq_one_letter_code
_entity_poly.pdbx_strand_id
1 'polypeptide(L)' 'MSFTIHSSAFEEGGSIPARYTCDGEDISPPLQWSGVPEGARSLALVVDDPDAPDPRAPKMVWVHWVLYNLP' A
#
# COMPACT_ATOMS: atom_id res chain seq x y z
N MET A 1 3.98 9.63 19.93
CA MET A 1 2.86 9.37 19.00
C MET A 1 3.24 8.17 18.16
N SER A 2 2.28 7.34 17.73
CA SER A 2 2.57 6.23 16.82
C SER A 2 2.68 6.72 15.38
N PHE A 3 3.60 6.17 14.60
CA PHE A 3 3.65 6.36 13.15
C PHE A 3 2.57 5.49 12.50
N THR A 4 1.70 6.09 11.69
CA THR A 4 0.57 5.41 11.05
C THR A 4 0.40 5.83 9.59
N ILE A 5 -0.23 4.95 8.82
CA ILE A 5 -0.69 5.20 7.45
C ILE A 5 -2.18 4.91 7.37
N HIS A 6 -2.93 5.71 6.63
CA HIS A 6 -4.35 5.49 6.34
C HIS A 6 -4.71 5.97 4.93
N SER A 7 -5.91 5.61 4.48
CA SER A 7 -6.47 6.03 3.20
C SER A 7 -7.84 6.63 3.42
N SER A 8 -8.17 7.71 2.72
CA SER A 8 -9.54 8.23 2.69
C SER A 8 -10.49 7.38 1.85
N ALA A 9 -9.96 6.40 1.10
CA ALA A 9 -10.74 5.55 0.21
C ALA A 9 -11.20 4.23 0.85
N PHE A 10 -10.52 3.74 1.87
CA PHE A 10 -10.84 2.48 2.56
C PHE A 10 -10.21 2.43 3.96
N GLU A 11 -10.81 1.67 4.85
CA GLU A 11 -10.30 1.39 6.20
C GLU A 11 -9.34 0.18 6.19
N GLU A 12 -8.56 0.01 7.26
CA GLU A 12 -7.72 -1.18 7.44
C GLU A 12 -8.57 -2.46 7.41
N GLY A 13 -8.16 -3.44 6.57
CA GLY A 13 -8.92 -4.67 6.34
C GLY A 13 -10.20 -4.49 5.51
N GLY A 14 -10.55 -3.26 5.12
CA GLY A 14 -11.65 -2.95 4.23
C GLY A 14 -11.33 -3.26 2.76
N SER A 15 -12.38 -3.31 1.93
CA SER A 15 -12.21 -3.53 0.48
C SER A 15 -11.68 -2.28 -0.22
N ILE A 16 -10.68 -2.46 -1.09
CA ILE A 16 -10.17 -1.41 -1.96
C ILE A 16 -11.22 -1.12 -3.07
N PRO A 17 -11.65 0.15 -3.26
CA PRO A 17 -12.60 0.48 -4.32
C PRO A 17 -12.10 0.12 -5.72
N ALA A 18 -13.00 -0.35 -6.59
CA ALA A 18 -12.67 -0.80 -7.95
C ALA A 18 -11.89 0.23 -8.78
N ARG A 19 -12.06 1.53 -8.51
CA ARG A 19 -11.27 2.59 -9.14
C ARG A 19 -9.76 2.37 -9.05
N TYR A 20 -9.27 1.79 -7.96
CA TYR A 20 -7.85 1.54 -7.69
C TYR A 20 -7.41 0.10 -8.01
N THR A 21 -8.25 -0.67 -8.71
CA THR A 21 -7.94 -2.03 -9.16
C THR A 21 -7.92 -2.09 -10.68
N CYS A 22 -7.55 -3.25 -11.23
CA CYS A 22 -7.60 -3.51 -12.66
C CYS A 22 -9.02 -3.51 -13.26
N ASP A 23 -10.07 -3.52 -12.43
CA ASP A 23 -11.47 -3.39 -12.88
C ASP A 23 -11.89 -1.92 -13.08
N GLY A 24 -11.04 -0.96 -12.72
CA GLY A 24 -11.32 0.47 -12.80
C GLY A 24 -10.23 1.26 -13.52
N GLU A 25 -9.78 2.36 -12.89
CA GLU A 25 -8.79 3.26 -13.48
C GLU A 25 -7.35 2.79 -13.27
N ASP A 26 -7.13 1.78 -12.40
CA ASP A 26 -5.82 1.24 -12.04
C ASP A 26 -4.82 2.33 -11.56
N ILE A 27 -5.36 3.35 -10.88
CA ILE A 27 -4.56 4.41 -10.25
C ILE A 27 -4.25 4.07 -8.79
N SER A 28 -3.17 4.64 -8.24
CA SER A 28 -2.79 4.44 -6.84
C SER A 28 -3.83 5.04 -5.87
N PRO A 29 -4.17 4.36 -4.76
CA PRO A 29 -5.07 4.91 -3.75
C PRO A 29 -4.45 6.10 -3.01
N PRO A 30 -5.28 7.01 -2.48
CA PRO A 30 -4.79 8.12 -1.66
C PRO A 30 -4.27 7.57 -0.33
N LEU A 31 -3.02 7.88 0.02
CA LEU A 31 -2.40 7.48 1.28
C LEU A 31 -1.99 8.72 2.08
N GLN A 32 -2.20 8.68 3.39
CA GLN A 32 -1.83 9.73 4.33
C GLN A 32 -1.05 9.14 5.50
N TRP A 33 0.02 9.83 5.88
CA TRP A 33 0.89 9.45 7.00
C TRP A 33 0.61 10.35 8.19
N SER A 34 0.78 9.83 9.41
CA SER A 34 0.67 10.61 10.64
C SER A 34 1.68 10.12 11.66
N GLY A 35 2.15 11.03 12.51
CA GLY A 35 3.13 10.69 13.56
C GLY A 35 4.51 10.26 13.02
N VAL A 36 4.95 10.82 11.89
CA VAL A 36 6.32 10.60 11.37
C VAL A 36 7.34 10.94 12.47
N PRO A 37 8.26 10.02 12.82
CA PRO A 37 9.21 10.25 13.90
C PRO A 37 10.13 11.45 13.63
N GLU A 38 10.41 12.22 14.68
CA GLU A 38 11.40 13.29 14.62
C GLU A 38 12.77 12.71 14.21
N GLY A 39 13.36 13.27 13.14
CA GLY A 39 14.63 12.80 12.58
C GLY A 39 14.51 11.81 11.42
N ALA A 40 13.29 11.36 11.05
CA ALA A 40 13.09 10.67 9.78
C ALA A 40 13.55 11.56 8.62
N ARG A 41 14.46 11.04 7.78
CA ARG A 41 15.02 11.77 6.63
C ARG A 41 14.23 11.58 5.35
N SER A 42 13.53 10.46 5.26
CA SER A 42 12.70 10.07 4.14
C SER A 42 11.80 8.90 4.54
N LEU A 43 10.72 8.72 3.80
CA LEU A 43 9.83 7.56 3.90
C LEU A 43 10.01 6.61 2.71
N ALA A 44 9.62 5.36 2.90
CA ALA A 44 9.49 4.35 1.86
C ALA A 44 8.15 3.64 1.98
N LEU A 45 7.58 3.22 0.85
CA LEU A 45 6.33 2.48 0.76
C LEU A 45 6.59 1.19 0.00
N VAL A 46 6.16 0.07 0.57
CA VAL A 46 6.04 -1.22 -0.11
C VAL A 46 4.58 -1.63 0.00
N VAL A 47 3.97 -1.96 -1.15
CA VAL A 47 2.64 -2.56 -1.21
C VAL A 47 2.83 -3.93 -1.85
N ASP A 48 2.54 -4.99 -1.10
CA ASP A 48 2.61 -6.36 -1.56
C ASP A 48 1.30 -7.10 -1.32
N ASP A 49 1.07 -8.12 -2.14
CA ASP A 49 0.00 -9.09 -2.03
C ASP A 49 0.63 -10.46 -1.74
N PRO A 50 0.60 -10.95 -0.48
CA PRO A 50 1.10 -12.28 -0.13
C PRO A 50 0.18 -13.42 -0.57
N ASP A 51 -1.01 -13.10 -1.07
CA ASP A 51 -2.03 -14.05 -1.50
C ASP A 51 -2.08 -14.21 -3.03
N ALA A 52 -1.17 -13.57 -3.76
CA ALA A 52 -1.12 -13.64 -5.21
C ALA A 52 -0.95 -15.11 -5.68
N PRO A 53 -1.70 -15.55 -6.70
CA PRO A 53 -1.68 -16.93 -7.15
C PRO A 53 -0.36 -17.25 -7.86
N ASP A 54 0.26 -18.39 -7.51
CA ASP A 54 1.42 -18.94 -8.23
C ASP A 54 1.01 -20.25 -8.94
N PRO A 55 1.30 -20.43 -10.25
CA PRO A 55 1.07 -21.69 -10.93
C PRO A 55 1.84 -22.89 -10.35
N ARG A 56 2.93 -22.65 -9.60
CA ARG A 56 3.83 -23.67 -9.03
C ARG A 56 3.64 -23.88 -7.53
N ALA A 57 2.98 -22.96 -6.84
CA ALA A 57 2.73 -22.99 -5.40
C ALA A 57 1.39 -22.30 -5.10
N PRO A 58 0.65 -22.65 -4.05
CA PRO A 58 -0.70 -22.10 -3.84
C PRO A 58 -0.75 -20.57 -3.71
N LYS A 59 0.34 -19.92 -3.25
CA LYS A 59 0.47 -18.47 -3.08
C LYS A 59 1.92 -18.02 -3.26
N MET A 60 2.13 -16.78 -3.71
CA MET A 60 3.41 -16.07 -3.70
C MET A 60 3.22 -14.63 -3.24
N VAL A 61 4.32 -13.97 -2.84
CA VAL A 61 4.32 -12.53 -2.60
C VAL A 61 4.50 -11.79 -3.93
N TRP A 62 3.54 -10.96 -4.29
CA TRP A 62 3.62 -10.06 -5.44
C TRP A 62 3.73 -8.61 -4.97
N VAL A 63 4.82 -7.93 -5.34
CA VAL A 63 5.00 -6.52 -4.98
C VAL A 63 4.31 -5.64 -6.02
N HIS A 64 3.22 -4.98 -5.61
CA HIS A 64 2.45 -4.06 -6.45
C HIS A 64 3.13 -2.70 -6.59
N TRP A 65 3.74 -2.19 -5.51
CA TRP A 65 4.31 -0.84 -5.53
C TRP A 65 5.52 -0.72 -4.61
N VAL A 66 6.56 -0.04 -5.11
CA VAL A 66 7.74 0.34 -4.33
C VAL A 66 8.04 1.81 -4.58
N LEU A 67 8.03 2.61 -3.52
CA LEU A 67 8.48 4.00 -3.52
C LEU A 67 9.52 4.19 -2.43
N TYR A 68 10.51 5.05 -2.68
CA TYR A 68 11.53 5.40 -1.71
C TYR A 68 11.95 6.85 -1.90
N ASN A 69 12.66 7.39 -0.91
CA ASN A 69 13.05 8.81 -0.83
C ASN A 69 11.86 9.78 -0.90
N LEU A 70 10.72 9.37 -0.32
CA LEU A 70 9.61 10.30 -0.10
C LEU A 70 10.04 11.32 0.97
N PRO A 71 9.74 12.62 0.78
CA PRO A 71 10.12 13.68 1.70
C PRO A 71 9.40 13.57 3.05
#